data_AF-A0AAD6FVV3-F1
#
_entry.id   AF-A0AAD6FVV3-F1
#
_cell.length_a   1.000
_cell.length_b   1.000
_cell.length_c   1.000
_cell.angle_alpha   90.00
_cell.angle_beta   90.00
_cell.angle_gamma   90.00
#
_symmetry.space_group_name_H-M   'P 1'
#
loop_
_entity.id
_entity.type
_entity.pdbx_description
1 polymer ?
#
loop_
_entity_poly.entity_id
_entity_poly.type
_entity_poly.pdbx_seq_one_letter_code
_entity_poly.pdbx_strand_id
1 'polypeptide(L)'
;GGDKSWDVALRELFLDPLQNPMYKATMGFHRYEDIRRLIRFDDKRTRAVRLETDHMAAFRYVWDCRNITMDNFFTSIPLAEKLLEKNLTLVGTLRQNKPDIPPVMKPNKLREKCSSKFGFCGNMTMVSYVPKKGKAVVLLSTMHDDTAVDDQSVKRKPEVIQYYNHTKSGVDTMDQMVHTYTCKRRTRRWPMVLWHNVLDVATLNAFTSYTAQHPGYMGGVTNARRLFIKELGKELVMPHMRRRMEGTSHLQTHIPEAMERCGLKKVSTATSHRRAKPTHQKQSAGSMFFIKQQQSASCTQLLITHQTRAIMDTDALATVEAAGPGPVLGKVESITDRECAIEIENGCTTYTFANPRMYIYTGNCASPLPPTVAPGATGKALFTKFETTTTGCVGVVLYDLLNGDEKQATEELAVMFSVPFDFNVFQN
;
A
#
# COMPACT_ATOMS: atom_id res chain seq x y z
N GLY A 1 10.59 15.34 -8.19
CA GLY A 1 11.33 14.35 -7.39
C GLY A 1 12.74 14.18 -7.92
N GLY A 2 13.12 12.95 -8.30
CA GLY A 2 14.51 12.52 -8.45
C GLY A 2 15.44 13.33 -9.38
N ASP A 3 14.90 13.98 -10.41
CA ASP A 3 15.67 14.76 -11.40
C ASP A 3 15.55 16.28 -11.23
N LYS A 4 14.92 16.75 -10.14
CA LYS A 4 14.68 18.17 -9.79
C LYS A 4 13.84 19.01 -10.79
N SER A 5 13.34 18.42 -11.86
CA SER A 5 12.55 19.07 -12.94
C SER A 5 11.09 19.41 -12.54
N TRP A 6 10.83 19.94 -11.34
CA TRP A 6 9.47 20.22 -10.82
C TRP A 6 8.85 21.53 -11.35
N ASP A 7 9.70 22.41 -11.85
CA ASP A 7 9.41 23.70 -12.48
C ASP A 7 9.11 23.58 -13.99
N VAL A 8 9.76 22.65 -14.68
CA VAL A 8 9.57 22.33 -16.11
C VAL A 8 8.09 22.06 -16.44
N ALA A 9 7.62 22.54 -17.60
CA ALA A 9 6.21 22.44 -17.96
C ALA A 9 5.80 20.98 -18.24
N LEU A 10 4.57 20.63 -17.87
CA LEU A 10 4.06 19.26 -18.04
C LEU A 10 4.02 18.82 -19.52
N ARG A 11 3.87 19.76 -20.45
CA ARG A 11 3.94 19.49 -21.90
C ARG A 11 5.37 19.17 -22.35
N GLU A 12 6.37 19.89 -21.84
CA GLU A 12 7.78 19.66 -22.15
C GLU A 12 8.22 18.28 -21.64
N LEU A 13 7.91 17.94 -20.39
CA LEU A 13 8.23 16.64 -19.78
C LEU A 13 7.71 15.41 -20.55
N PHE A 14 6.66 15.56 -21.35
CA PHE A 14 6.07 14.46 -22.15
C PHE A 14 6.37 14.55 -23.65
N LEU A 15 6.86 15.68 -24.16
CA LEU A 15 7.06 15.90 -25.61
C LEU A 15 8.50 16.19 -26.00
N ASP A 16 9.30 16.81 -25.13
CA ASP A 16 10.71 17.16 -25.37
C ASP A 16 11.58 15.89 -25.45
N PRO A 17 12.33 15.66 -26.56
CA PRO A 17 13.25 14.53 -26.70
C PRO A 17 14.41 14.51 -25.69
N LEU A 18 14.74 15.63 -25.06
CA LEU A 18 15.85 15.77 -24.11
C LEU A 18 15.42 15.54 -22.64
N GLN A 19 14.11 15.49 -22.36
CA GLN A 19 13.59 15.23 -21.03
C GLN A 19 13.56 13.72 -20.71
N ASN A 20 13.42 13.38 -19.42
CA ASN A 20 13.49 11.98 -18.97
C ASN A 20 12.44 11.11 -19.72
N PRO A 21 12.88 10.10 -20.50
CA PRO A 21 11.99 9.30 -21.37
C PRO A 21 10.88 8.57 -20.60
N MET A 22 11.07 8.32 -19.30
CA MET A 22 10.10 7.67 -18.42
C MET A 22 8.72 8.31 -18.48
N TYR A 23 8.61 9.64 -18.47
CA TYR A 23 7.31 10.33 -18.48
C TYR A 23 6.51 9.99 -19.74
N LYS A 24 7.15 10.11 -20.91
CA LYS A 24 6.55 9.80 -22.21
C LYS A 24 6.29 8.31 -22.40
N ALA A 25 7.09 7.44 -21.76
CA ALA A 25 6.91 5.99 -21.81
C ALA A 25 5.77 5.49 -20.90
N THR A 26 5.61 6.05 -19.69
CA THR A 26 4.60 5.64 -18.69
C THR A 26 3.17 5.74 -19.25
N MET A 27 2.80 6.90 -19.79
CA MET A 27 1.46 7.18 -20.29
C MET A 27 1.44 8.39 -21.24
N GLY A 28 0.32 8.60 -21.95
CA GLY A 28 0.13 9.82 -22.75
C GLY A 28 -0.17 11.04 -21.87
N PHE A 29 0.27 12.23 -22.32
CA PHE A 29 0.05 13.51 -21.64
C PHE A 29 -1.42 13.73 -21.21
N HIS A 30 -2.37 13.47 -22.11
CA HIS A 30 -3.80 13.61 -21.82
C HIS A 30 -4.27 12.64 -20.72
N ARG A 31 -3.87 11.36 -20.80
CA ARG A 31 -4.21 10.36 -19.78
C ARG A 31 -3.60 10.68 -18.41
N TYR A 32 -2.40 11.29 -18.36
CA TYR A 32 -1.85 11.83 -17.11
C TYR A 32 -2.69 12.99 -16.58
N GLU A 33 -3.11 13.93 -17.43
CA GLU A 33 -4.05 15.01 -17.06
C GLU A 33 -5.39 14.47 -16.53
N ASP A 34 -5.92 13.40 -17.12
CA ASP A 34 -7.19 12.79 -16.73
C ASP A 34 -7.09 12.01 -15.41
N ILE A 35 -6.08 11.16 -15.23
CA ILE A 35 -5.83 10.46 -13.95
C ILE A 35 -5.62 11.49 -12.82
N ARG A 36 -4.87 12.56 -13.10
CA ARG A 36 -4.68 13.71 -12.19
C ARG A 36 -5.99 14.41 -11.81
N ARG A 37 -7.01 14.42 -12.67
CA ARG A 37 -8.33 15.02 -12.36
C ARG A 37 -9.20 14.12 -11.45
N LEU A 38 -9.02 12.79 -11.51
CA LEU A 38 -10.03 11.83 -11.06
C LEU A 38 -9.72 11.10 -9.73
N ILE A 39 -8.47 11.01 -9.29
CA ILE A 39 -8.07 10.26 -8.08
C ILE A 39 -8.70 10.78 -6.77
N ARG A 40 -9.10 9.87 -5.85
CA ARG A 40 -9.66 10.14 -4.49
C ARG A 40 -9.17 9.06 -3.49
N PHE A 41 -9.21 9.35 -2.18
CA PHE A 41 -8.57 8.57 -1.10
C PHE A 41 -9.46 8.27 0.12
N ASP A 42 -10.77 8.15 -0.07
CA ASP A 42 -11.69 7.84 1.02
C ASP A 42 -12.98 7.25 0.45
N ASP A 43 -13.66 6.42 1.24
CA ASP A 43 -15.00 5.99 0.89
C ASP A 43 -16.00 7.10 1.21
N LYS A 44 -16.48 7.74 0.14
CA LYS A 44 -17.51 8.78 0.19
C LYS A 44 -18.79 8.30 0.91
N ARG A 45 -19.08 6.98 0.91
CA ARG A 45 -20.29 6.39 1.51
C ARG A 45 -20.26 6.43 3.04
N THR A 46 -19.09 6.25 3.66
CA THR A 46 -18.95 6.15 5.12
C THR A 46 -18.39 7.40 5.79
N ARG A 47 -17.93 8.39 5.02
CA ARG A 47 -17.34 9.65 5.52
C ARG A 47 -18.28 10.46 6.40
N ALA A 48 -19.57 10.56 6.05
CA ALA A 48 -20.52 11.45 6.73
C ALA A 48 -20.69 11.06 8.21
N VAL A 49 -21.02 9.79 8.47
CA VAL A 49 -21.21 9.24 9.82
C VAL A 49 -19.93 9.34 10.66
N ARG A 50 -18.75 9.10 10.08
CA ARG A 50 -17.48 9.18 10.81
C ARG A 50 -17.09 10.63 11.19
N LEU A 51 -17.53 11.63 10.42
CA LEU A 51 -17.29 13.05 10.73
C LEU A 51 -18.08 13.54 11.95
N GLU A 52 -19.16 12.86 12.35
CA GLU A 52 -20.00 13.26 13.49
C GLU A 52 -19.28 13.07 14.83
N THR A 53 -18.36 12.10 14.91
CA THR A 53 -17.60 11.78 16.13
C THR A 53 -16.09 12.02 15.99
N ASP A 54 -15.56 12.03 14.76
CA ASP A 54 -14.14 12.23 14.52
C ASP A 54 -13.87 13.14 13.31
N HIS A 55 -13.56 14.41 13.60
CA HIS A 55 -13.12 15.37 12.58
C HIS A 55 -11.81 14.96 11.87
N MET A 56 -11.09 13.95 12.38
CA MET A 56 -9.88 13.37 11.78
C MET A 56 -10.09 11.95 11.23
N ALA A 57 -11.34 11.55 10.97
CA ALA A 57 -11.75 10.24 10.44
C ALA A 57 -11.01 9.76 9.17
N ALA A 58 -10.35 10.67 8.44
CA ALA A 58 -9.53 10.36 7.28
C ALA A 58 -8.12 9.79 7.61
N PHE A 59 -7.64 9.86 8.86
CA PHE A 59 -6.28 9.43 9.22
C PHE A 59 -6.07 8.97 10.69
N ARG A 60 -7.15 8.68 11.43
CA ARG A 60 -7.14 8.46 12.89
C ARG A 60 -6.18 7.38 13.44
N TYR A 61 -5.88 6.32 12.69
CA TYR A 61 -5.21 5.09 13.18
C TYR A 61 -3.72 5.24 13.60
N VAL A 62 -3.21 6.46 13.80
CA VAL A 62 -1.78 6.73 14.03
C VAL A 62 -1.47 7.09 15.50
N TRP A 63 -2.49 7.23 16.37
CA TRP A 63 -2.39 8.06 17.59
C TRP A 63 -2.69 7.36 18.93
N ASP A 64 -1.99 6.26 19.24
CA ASP A 64 -2.04 5.66 20.58
C ASP A 64 -0.75 5.96 21.40
N CYS A 65 -0.96 6.37 22.66
CA CYS A 65 0.00 6.59 23.76
C CYS A 65 1.40 7.15 23.41
N ARG A 66 1.53 8.48 23.26
CA ARG A 66 2.82 9.17 23.04
C ARG A 66 2.90 10.54 23.73
N ASN A 67 4.13 10.99 24.00
CA ASN A 67 4.42 12.38 24.37
C ASN A 67 4.32 13.30 23.13
N ILE A 68 3.83 14.53 23.33
CA ILE A 68 3.64 15.53 22.28
C ILE A 68 4.56 16.73 22.53
N THR A 69 5.55 16.92 21.65
CA THR A 69 6.36 18.14 21.66
C THR A 69 5.67 19.26 20.86
N MET A 70 5.39 20.40 21.50
CA MET A 70 4.61 21.50 20.92
C MET A 70 5.33 22.85 20.92
N ASP A 71 5.13 23.65 19.86
CA ASP A 71 5.55 25.05 19.84
C ASP A 71 4.53 25.97 20.54
N ASN A 72 5.00 27.14 20.95
CA ASN A 72 4.31 28.21 21.68
C ASN A 72 2.94 28.64 21.14
N PHE A 73 2.62 28.35 19.88
CA PHE A 73 1.29 28.64 19.32
C PHE A 73 0.21 27.71 19.88
N PHE A 74 0.56 26.45 20.20
CA PHE A 74 -0.39 25.42 20.63
C PHE A 74 -0.41 25.22 22.16
N THR A 75 0.73 25.43 22.82
CA THR A 75 0.88 25.16 24.27
C THR A 75 -0.02 26.05 25.15
N SER A 76 -0.76 25.41 26.06
CA SER A 76 -1.51 26.08 27.14
C SER A 76 -1.78 25.12 28.30
N ILE A 77 -2.02 25.64 29.51
CA ILE A 77 -2.33 24.80 30.69
C ILE A 77 -3.63 23.99 30.49
N PRO A 78 -4.76 24.57 30.04
CA PRO A 78 -6.00 23.81 29.82
C PRO A 78 -5.90 22.73 28.73
N LEU A 79 -4.94 22.85 27.81
CA LEU A 79 -4.64 21.77 26.85
C LEU A 79 -3.84 20.64 27.51
N ALA A 80 -2.88 20.98 28.37
CA ALA A 80 -2.07 19.99 29.09
C ALA A 80 -2.94 19.11 30.01
N GLU A 81 -3.88 19.72 30.73
CA GLU A 81 -4.87 19.00 31.57
C GLU A 81 -5.72 18.03 30.73
N LYS A 82 -6.29 18.49 29.61
CA LYS A 82 -7.08 17.65 28.68
C LYS A 82 -6.29 16.58 27.94
N LEU A 83 -4.97 16.69 27.87
CA LEU A 83 -4.10 15.65 27.34
C LEU A 83 -3.80 14.59 28.40
N LEU A 84 -3.60 15.00 29.66
CA LEU A 84 -3.46 14.08 30.79
C LEU A 84 -4.73 13.22 30.99
N GLU A 85 -5.92 13.79 30.85
CA GLU A 85 -7.20 13.05 30.81
C GLU A 85 -7.23 11.92 29.75
N LYS A 86 -6.40 12.01 28.72
CA LYS A 86 -6.32 11.08 27.59
C LYS A 86 -5.05 10.22 27.59
N ASN A 87 -4.33 10.15 28.72
CA ASN A 87 -3.05 9.46 28.86
C ASN A 87 -1.98 9.94 27.84
N LEU A 88 -2.01 11.23 27.48
CA LEU A 88 -1.03 11.87 26.62
C LEU A 88 -0.22 12.89 27.42
N THR A 89 1.10 12.84 27.31
CA THR A 89 1.99 13.84 27.91
C THR A 89 2.33 14.94 26.90
N LEU A 90 2.67 16.12 27.41
CA LEU A 90 3.01 17.30 26.63
C LEU A 90 4.33 17.89 27.10
N VAL A 91 5.16 18.34 26.16
CA VAL A 91 6.32 19.21 26.42
C VAL A 91 6.31 20.35 25.40
N GLY A 92 6.17 21.60 25.85
CA GLY A 92 6.09 22.72 24.90
C GLY A 92 6.54 24.05 25.46
N THR A 93 6.94 24.96 24.58
CA THR A 93 7.24 26.35 24.98
C THR A 93 5.94 27.11 25.26
N LEU A 94 5.95 28.03 26.23
CA LEU A 94 4.83 28.93 26.52
C LEU A 94 5.14 30.36 26.06
N ARG A 95 4.15 31.06 25.49
CA ARG A 95 4.27 32.49 25.18
C ARG A 95 4.29 33.32 26.47
N GLN A 96 5.24 34.25 26.56
CA GLN A 96 5.46 35.08 27.77
C GLN A 96 4.26 35.94 28.18
N ASN A 97 3.32 36.20 27.26
CA ASN A 97 2.09 36.96 27.52
C ASN A 97 0.93 36.11 28.06
N LYS A 98 1.10 34.80 28.25
CA LYS A 98 0.10 33.97 28.93
C LYS A 98 -0.13 34.47 30.37
N PRO A 99 -1.39 34.60 30.81
CA PRO A 99 -1.70 35.06 32.17
C PRO A 99 -1.23 34.05 33.22
N ASP A 100 -1.25 32.77 32.85
CA ASP A 100 -0.95 31.61 33.70
C ASP A 100 0.53 31.51 34.12
N ILE A 101 1.42 32.33 33.55
CA ILE A 101 2.85 32.35 33.90
C ILE A 101 3.07 33.32 35.07
N PRO A 102 3.53 32.83 36.24
CA PRO A 102 3.83 33.68 37.40
C PRO A 102 4.89 34.75 37.06
N PRO A 103 4.78 35.99 37.59
CA PRO A 103 5.75 37.05 37.33
C PRO A 103 7.21 36.66 37.63
N VAL A 104 7.43 35.82 38.65
CA VAL A 104 8.74 35.29 39.05
C VAL A 104 9.43 34.44 37.97
N MET A 105 8.66 33.90 37.02
CA MET A 105 9.11 33.11 35.87
C MET A 105 9.24 33.92 34.57
N LYS A 106 8.75 35.16 34.51
CA LYS A 106 8.87 36.03 33.33
C LYS A 106 10.32 36.56 33.18
N PRO A 107 10.70 37.10 32.01
CA PRO A 107 12.03 37.69 31.82
C PRO A 107 12.29 38.84 32.80
N ASN A 108 13.43 38.80 33.49
CA ASN A 108 13.85 39.85 34.42
C ASN A 108 15.35 40.12 34.22
N LYS A 109 15.75 41.39 34.16
CA LYS A 109 17.15 41.83 33.98
C LYS A 109 18.05 41.45 35.16
N LEU A 110 17.47 41.25 36.36
CA LEU A 110 18.16 40.83 37.58
C LEU A 110 18.48 39.33 37.60
N ARG A 111 17.85 38.51 36.75
CA ARG A 111 18.17 37.08 36.69
C ARG A 111 19.49 36.83 35.99
N GLU A 112 20.31 36.00 36.61
CA GLU A 112 21.59 35.55 36.07
C GLU A 112 21.41 34.73 34.79
N LYS A 113 22.41 34.81 33.91
CA LYS A 113 22.49 34.00 32.69
C LYS A 113 22.71 32.54 33.09
N CYS A 114 22.11 31.62 32.34
CA CYS A 114 22.07 30.18 32.62
C CYS A 114 21.30 29.80 33.92
N SER A 115 20.59 30.74 34.57
CA SER A 115 19.71 30.40 35.70
C SER A 115 18.40 29.76 35.23
N SER A 116 17.95 28.74 35.97
CA SER A 116 16.63 28.11 35.86
C SER A 116 15.75 28.48 37.06
N LYS A 117 14.43 28.33 36.88
CA LYS A 117 13.41 28.34 37.93
C LYS A 117 12.37 27.31 37.56
N PHE A 118 11.87 26.59 38.55
CA PHE A 118 10.86 25.55 38.41
C PHE A 118 9.63 25.95 39.22
N GLY A 119 8.47 25.42 38.85
CA GLY A 119 7.25 25.51 39.63
C GLY A 119 6.30 24.39 39.22
N PHE A 120 5.62 23.84 40.21
CA PHE A 120 4.88 22.59 40.11
C PHE A 120 3.42 22.84 40.43
N CYS A 121 2.51 22.25 39.66
CA CYS A 121 1.07 22.34 39.88
C CYS A 121 0.43 21.02 39.47
N GLY A 122 0.11 20.17 40.45
CA GLY A 122 -0.27 18.77 40.19
C GLY A 122 0.79 18.06 39.35
N ASN A 123 0.36 17.36 38.30
CA ASN A 123 1.23 16.62 37.37
C ASN A 123 1.87 17.51 36.28
N MET A 124 2.06 18.80 36.56
CA MET A 124 2.59 19.78 35.60
C MET A 124 3.78 20.55 36.17
N THR A 125 4.86 20.59 35.39
CA THR A 125 6.10 21.29 35.71
C THR A 125 6.33 22.42 34.72
N MET A 126 6.44 23.65 35.23
CA MET A 126 6.77 24.84 34.47
C MET A 126 8.23 25.23 34.70
N VAL A 127 9.01 25.33 33.62
CA VAL A 127 10.45 25.60 33.66
C VAL A 127 10.75 26.94 32.99
N SER A 128 11.41 27.85 33.70
CA SER A 128 11.82 29.16 33.19
C SER A 128 13.34 29.32 33.23
N TYR A 129 13.97 29.37 32.06
CA TYR A 129 15.44 29.39 31.88
C TYR A 129 15.92 30.64 31.14
N VAL A 130 17.08 31.17 31.55
CA VAL A 130 17.64 32.44 31.03
C VAL A 130 18.87 32.18 30.14
N PRO A 131 18.71 31.93 28.82
CA PRO A 131 19.84 31.70 27.92
C PRO A 131 20.73 32.94 27.70
N LYS A 132 20.16 34.14 27.83
CA LYS A 132 20.83 35.44 27.66
C LYS A 132 20.26 36.43 28.68
N LYS A 133 21.09 37.34 29.21
CA LYS A 133 20.66 38.34 30.22
C LYS A 133 19.43 39.10 29.73
N GLY A 134 18.39 39.20 30.55
CA GLY A 134 17.12 39.85 30.20
C GLY A 134 16.20 39.07 29.24
N LYS A 135 16.53 37.83 28.84
CA LYS A 135 15.65 36.96 28.04
C LYS A 135 15.42 35.63 28.76
N ALA A 136 14.16 35.29 29.05
CA ALA A 136 13.77 33.99 29.59
C ALA A 136 12.93 33.21 28.58
N VAL A 137 13.12 31.90 28.53
CA VAL A 137 12.27 30.94 27.80
C VAL A 137 11.51 30.14 28.85
N VAL A 138 10.19 30.04 28.69
CA VAL A 138 9.31 29.28 29.58
C VAL A 138 8.82 28.05 28.83
N LEU A 139 8.92 26.87 29.45
CA LEU A 139 8.34 25.62 28.98
C LEU A 139 7.31 25.12 29.99
N LEU A 140 6.31 24.40 29.48
CA LEU A 140 5.40 23.56 30.24
C LEU A 140 5.68 22.11 29.89
N SER A 141 5.66 21.24 30.90
CA SER A 141 5.85 19.81 30.80
C SER A 141 4.82 19.09 31.66
N THR A 142 4.27 17.99 31.16
CA THR A 142 3.48 17.03 31.95
C THR A 142 4.13 15.65 32.01
N MET A 143 5.38 15.53 31.54
CA MET A 143 6.18 14.29 31.50
C MET A 143 7.31 14.27 32.54
N HIS A 144 7.70 15.44 33.04
CA HIS A 144 8.84 15.63 33.93
C HIS A 144 8.33 16.24 35.25
N ASP A 145 8.77 15.69 36.38
CA ASP A 145 8.33 16.01 37.75
C ASP A 145 9.47 16.51 38.66
N ASP A 146 10.70 16.60 38.14
CA ASP A 146 11.89 17.00 38.90
C ASP A 146 12.43 18.40 38.55
N THR A 147 13.56 18.76 39.18
CA THR A 147 14.33 19.97 38.89
C THR A 147 15.68 19.67 38.22
N ALA A 148 15.81 18.62 37.43
CA ALA A 148 17.09 18.19 36.88
C ALA A 148 17.73 19.27 35.98
N VAL A 149 19.02 19.53 36.23
CA VAL A 149 19.85 20.49 35.49
C VAL A 149 21.20 19.84 35.18
N ASP A 150 21.68 19.99 33.95
CA ASP A 150 23.04 19.62 33.56
C ASP A 150 24.05 20.62 34.12
N ASP A 151 24.50 20.37 35.35
CA ASP A 151 25.51 21.17 36.05
C ASP A 151 26.95 20.93 35.55
N GLN A 152 27.19 19.90 34.74
CA GLN A 152 28.49 19.68 34.09
C GLN A 152 28.72 20.68 32.94
N SER A 153 27.65 21.15 32.31
CA SER A 153 27.69 22.15 31.25
C SER A 153 27.67 23.58 31.78
N VAL A 154 28.55 24.42 31.24
CA VAL A 154 28.56 25.89 31.42
C VAL A 154 27.20 26.54 31.07
N LYS A 155 26.35 25.85 30.30
CA LYS A 155 25.00 26.33 29.94
C LYS A 155 23.93 26.01 31.00
N ARG A 156 24.19 25.11 31.96
CA ARG A 156 23.26 24.71 33.04
C ARG A 156 21.82 24.56 32.58
N LYS A 157 21.62 23.73 31.55
CA LYS A 157 20.29 23.54 30.94
C LYS A 157 19.46 22.57 31.78
N PRO A 158 18.23 22.95 32.17
CA PRO A 158 17.24 21.99 32.64
C PRO A 158 17.06 20.83 31.66
N GLU A 159 16.90 19.61 32.17
CA GLU A 159 16.67 18.40 31.37
C GLU A 159 15.50 18.62 30.40
N VAL A 160 14.36 19.15 30.89
CA VAL A 160 13.16 19.47 30.08
C VAL A 160 13.47 20.31 28.83
N ILE A 161 14.45 21.20 28.91
CA ILE A 161 14.89 22.06 27.79
C ILE A 161 15.80 21.28 26.83
N GLN A 162 16.58 20.32 27.32
CA GLN A 162 17.35 19.41 26.48
C GLN A 162 16.40 18.48 25.72
N TYR A 163 15.47 17.82 26.42
CA TYR A 163 14.41 16.99 25.85
C TYR A 163 13.63 17.73 24.74
N TYR A 164 13.16 18.95 25.03
CA TYR A 164 12.48 19.79 24.04
C TYR A 164 13.36 20.08 22.82
N ASN A 165 14.64 20.38 23.01
CA ASN A 165 15.55 20.66 21.89
C ASN A 165 15.82 19.42 21.02
N HIS A 166 15.83 18.21 21.60
CA HIS A 166 15.98 16.94 20.87
C HIS A 166 14.73 16.57 20.06
N THR A 167 13.53 16.91 20.54
CA THR A 167 12.26 16.45 19.96
C THR A 167 11.56 17.48 19.07
N LYS A 168 11.71 18.78 19.34
CA LYS A 168 11.00 19.87 18.62
C LYS A 168 11.21 19.88 17.10
N SER A 169 12.33 19.36 16.62
CA SER A 169 12.72 19.44 15.21
C SER A 169 12.10 18.37 14.32
N GLY A 170 11.27 17.46 14.84
CA GLY A 170 10.70 16.36 14.04
C GLY A 170 9.97 16.86 12.79
N VAL A 171 9.07 17.83 12.94
CA VAL A 171 8.31 18.42 11.82
C VAL A 171 9.23 19.25 10.91
N ASP A 172 10.08 20.13 11.46
CA ASP A 172 11.03 20.94 10.67
C ASP A 172 11.95 20.06 9.79
N THR A 173 12.44 18.95 10.35
CA THR A 173 13.31 18.00 9.63
C THR A 173 12.53 17.26 8.55
N MET A 174 11.29 16.87 8.81
CA MET A 174 10.40 16.28 7.80
C MET A 174 10.14 17.26 6.64
N ASP A 175 9.83 18.52 6.94
CA ASP A 175 9.58 19.55 5.92
C ASP A 175 10.83 19.85 5.09
N GLN A 176 12.00 19.97 5.73
CA GLN A 176 13.29 20.11 5.03
C GLN A 176 13.58 18.90 4.12
N MET A 177 13.31 17.68 4.61
CA MET A 177 13.44 16.46 3.84
C MET A 177 12.47 16.42 2.65
N VAL A 178 11.20 16.76 2.85
CA VAL A 178 10.16 16.85 1.79
C VAL A 178 10.57 17.87 0.73
N HIS A 179 11.00 19.06 1.14
CA HIS A 179 11.42 20.13 0.24
C HIS A 179 12.62 19.72 -0.64
N THR A 180 13.57 18.94 -0.10
CA THR A 180 14.80 18.54 -0.81
C THR A 180 14.54 17.70 -2.07
N TYR A 181 13.47 16.89 -2.10
CA TYR A 181 13.15 15.98 -3.21
C TYR A 181 11.69 16.07 -3.69
N THR A 182 11.10 17.27 -3.61
CA THR A 182 9.67 17.49 -3.90
C THR A 182 9.23 17.16 -5.34
N CYS A 183 7.96 16.79 -5.50
CA CYS A 183 7.23 16.74 -6.76
C CYS A 183 6.29 17.94 -7.01
N LYS A 184 6.26 18.93 -6.10
CA LYS A 184 5.40 20.13 -6.17
C LYS A 184 5.63 20.94 -7.45
N ARG A 185 4.64 20.94 -8.34
CA ARG A 185 4.63 21.75 -9.58
C ARG A 185 3.79 23.03 -9.42
N ARG A 186 4.20 24.11 -10.10
CA ARG A 186 3.41 25.35 -10.20
C ARG A 186 2.01 25.02 -10.74
N THR A 187 0.97 25.51 -10.06
CA THR A 187 -0.41 25.21 -10.41
C THR A 187 -1.36 26.33 -9.98
N ARG A 188 -2.44 26.54 -10.74
CA ARG A 188 -3.54 27.46 -10.39
C ARG A 188 -4.68 26.76 -9.65
N ARG A 189 -4.53 25.46 -9.34
CA ARG A 189 -5.54 24.63 -8.65
C ARG A 189 -5.01 24.27 -7.25
N TRP A 190 -5.53 24.89 -6.19
CA TRP A 190 -5.07 24.62 -4.81
C TRP A 190 -5.10 23.14 -4.38
N PRO A 191 -6.05 22.27 -4.82
CA PRO A 191 -6.02 20.84 -4.42
C PRO A 191 -4.79 20.10 -4.95
N MET A 192 -4.21 20.56 -6.06
CA MET A 192 -2.97 19.98 -6.58
C MET A 192 -1.77 20.27 -5.67
N VAL A 193 -1.79 21.37 -4.91
CA VAL A 193 -0.73 21.69 -3.93
C VAL A 193 -0.76 20.66 -2.80
N LEU A 194 -1.95 20.32 -2.30
CA LEU A 194 -2.13 19.25 -1.31
C LEU A 194 -1.71 17.89 -1.89
N TRP A 195 -2.12 17.55 -3.10
CA TRP A 195 -1.76 16.27 -3.73
C TRP A 195 -0.24 16.06 -3.84
N HIS A 196 0.51 17.06 -4.31
CA HIS A 196 1.96 16.94 -4.35
C HIS A 196 2.57 16.82 -2.94
N ASN A 197 1.99 17.48 -1.92
CA ASN A 197 2.44 17.34 -0.54
C ASN A 197 2.22 15.93 0.00
N VAL A 198 1.04 15.33 -0.28
CA VAL A 198 0.73 13.94 0.08
C VAL A 198 1.71 12.98 -0.59
N LEU A 199 2.03 13.16 -1.88
CA LEU A 199 3.04 12.34 -2.56
C LEU A 199 4.43 12.46 -1.94
N ASP A 200 4.88 13.68 -1.61
CA ASP A 200 6.20 13.90 -1.01
C ASP A 200 6.30 13.24 0.39
N VAL A 201 5.27 13.38 1.22
CA VAL A 201 5.19 12.78 2.56
C VAL A 201 5.05 11.27 2.49
N ALA A 202 4.17 10.74 1.61
CA ALA A 202 4.02 9.30 1.41
C ALA A 202 5.33 8.64 0.94
N THR A 203 6.09 9.32 0.07
CA THR A 203 7.41 8.85 -0.38
C THR A 203 8.44 8.84 0.75
N LEU A 204 8.40 9.84 1.66
CA LEU A 204 9.26 9.87 2.83
C LEU A 204 8.89 8.75 3.83
N ASN A 205 7.60 8.55 4.10
CA ASN A 205 7.12 7.49 4.98
C ASN A 205 7.47 6.10 4.43
N ALA A 206 7.28 5.88 3.12
CA ALA A 206 7.68 4.65 2.45
C ALA A 206 9.18 4.38 2.58
N PHE A 207 10.03 5.41 2.40
CA PHE A 207 11.47 5.29 2.62
C PHE A 207 11.79 4.90 4.07
N THR A 208 11.23 5.59 5.05
CA THR A 208 11.44 5.30 6.48
C THR A 208 11.03 3.88 6.84
N SER A 209 9.84 3.44 6.44
CA SER A 209 9.35 2.07 6.66
C SER A 209 10.25 1.03 5.99
N TYR A 210 10.66 1.28 4.75
CA TYR A 210 11.54 0.38 4.01
C TYR A 210 12.92 0.24 4.67
N THR A 211 13.55 1.35 5.09
CA THR A 211 14.84 1.31 5.80
C THR A 211 14.76 0.69 7.19
N ALA A 212 13.60 0.75 7.85
CA ALA A 212 13.40 0.07 9.15
C ALA A 212 13.34 -1.45 8.99
N GLN A 213 12.77 -1.95 7.88
CA GLN A 213 12.74 -3.38 7.53
C GLN A 213 14.07 -3.87 6.92
N HIS A 214 14.82 -2.97 6.28
CA HIS A 214 16.08 -3.28 5.60
C HIS A 214 17.23 -2.40 6.11
N PRO A 215 17.76 -2.61 7.34
CA PRO A 215 18.81 -1.76 7.91
C PRO A 215 20.11 -1.72 7.09
N GLY A 216 20.37 -2.75 6.28
CA GLY A 216 21.52 -2.81 5.38
C GLY A 216 21.34 -2.06 4.04
N TYR A 217 20.14 -1.53 3.74
CA TYR A 217 19.89 -0.85 2.47
C TYR A 217 20.72 0.43 2.36
N MET A 218 21.72 0.40 1.47
CA MET A 218 22.62 1.52 1.17
C MET A 218 23.30 2.12 2.42
N GLY A 219 23.71 1.26 3.36
CA GLY A 219 24.49 1.67 4.53
C GLY A 219 25.74 2.47 4.15
N GLY A 220 25.94 3.63 4.78
CA GLY A 220 27.04 4.55 4.50
C GLY A 220 26.87 5.46 3.26
N VAL A 221 25.79 5.30 2.48
CA VAL A 221 25.57 6.06 1.25
C VAL A 221 24.78 7.35 1.51
N THR A 222 25.44 8.50 1.37
CA THR A 222 24.86 9.82 1.69
C THR A 222 23.64 10.22 0.85
N ASN A 223 23.43 9.59 -0.31
CA ASN A 223 22.30 9.84 -1.21
C ASN A 223 21.28 8.68 -1.31
N ALA A 224 21.29 7.73 -0.37
CA ALA A 224 20.40 6.55 -0.36
C ALA A 224 18.92 6.89 -0.66
N ARG A 225 18.36 7.91 0.00
CA ARG A 225 16.97 8.37 -0.23
C ARG A 225 16.70 8.81 -1.68
N ARG A 226 17.68 9.39 -2.38
CA ARG A 226 17.54 9.77 -3.80
C ARG A 226 17.48 8.53 -4.70
N LEU A 227 18.23 7.50 -4.36
CA LEU A 227 18.27 6.24 -5.10
C LEU A 227 16.97 5.46 -4.88
N PHE A 228 16.48 5.35 -3.64
CA PHE A 228 15.15 4.83 -3.32
C PHE A 228 14.04 5.52 -4.11
N ILE A 229 14.04 6.87 -4.19
CA ILE A 229 13.05 7.62 -4.99
C ILE A 229 13.14 7.29 -6.50
N LYS A 230 14.33 6.99 -7.02
CA LYS A 230 14.52 6.56 -8.42
C LYS A 230 14.07 5.12 -8.64
N GLU A 231 14.32 4.22 -7.70
CA GLU A 231 13.88 2.82 -7.73
C GLU A 231 12.36 2.74 -7.64
N LEU A 232 11.74 3.38 -6.64
CA LEU A 232 10.29 3.52 -6.51
C LEU A 232 9.66 4.11 -7.78
N GLY A 233 10.27 5.16 -8.35
CA GLY A 233 9.80 5.77 -9.59
C GLY A 233 9.89 4.86 -10.82
N LYS A 234 10.81 3.88 -10.84
CA LYS A 234 10.88 2.83 -11.87
C LYS A 234 9.83 1.75 -11.62
N GLU A 235 9.77 1.18 -10.43
CA GLU A 235 8.85 0.08 -10.10
C GLU A 235 7.38 0.46 -10.33
N LEU A 236 6.98 1.68 -9.98
CA LEU A 236 5.62 2.18 -10.23
C LEU A 236 5.29 2.35 -11.74
N VAL A 237 6.31 2.45 -12.60
CA VAL A 237 6.19 2.81 -14.02
C VAL A 237 6.38 1.60 -14.94
N MET A 238 7.27 0.67 -14.60
CA MET A 238 7.63 -0.48 -15.44
C MET A 238 6.43 -1.36 -15.84
N PRO A 239 5.46 -1.70 -14.96
CA PRO A 239 4.26 -2.47 -15.34
C PRO A 239 3.32 -1.71 -16.31
N HIS A 240 3.36 -0.38 -16.32
CA HIS A 240 2.61 0.43 -17.30
C HIS A 240 3.34 0.49 -18.64
N MET A 241 4.67 0.56 -18.63
CA MET A 241 5.48 0.53 -19.85
C MET A 241 5.37 -0.81 -20.59
N ARG A 242 5.45 -1.96 -19.89
CA ARG A 242 5.25 -3.29 -20.48
C ARG A 242 3.89 -3.43 -21.18
N ARG A 243 2.80 -3.21 -20.45
CA ARG A 243 1.43 -3.25 -21.00
C ARG A 243 1.22 -2.35 -22.21
N ARG A 244 1.90 -1.19 -22.26
CA ARG A 244 1.84 -0.29 -23.42
C ARG A 244 2.64 -0.81 -24.61
N MET A 245 3.81 -1.42 -24.37
CA MET A 245 4.65 -2.03 -25.41
C MET A 245 3.99 -3.25 -26.04
N GLU A 246 3.28 -4.05 -25.25
CA GLU A 246 2.56 -5.26 -25.67
C GLU A 246 1.19 -4.94 -26.29
N GLY A 247 0.38 -4.10 -25.62
CA GLY A 247 -1.02 -3.84 -25.98
C GLY A 247 -1.25 -2.76 -27.04
N THR A 248 -0.20 -2.13 -27.59
CA THR A 248 -0.33 -1.09 -28.64
C THR A 248 0.32 -1.55 -29.95
N SER A 249 -0.50 -1.91 -30.93
CA SER A 249 -0.05 -2.43 -32.24
C SER A 249 0.88 -1.48 -33.01
N HIS A 250 0.63 -0.17 -32.95
CA HIS A 250 1.52 0.86 -33.51
C HIS A 250 1.94 1.89 -32.46
N LEU A 251 3.22 1.86 -32.09
CA LEU A 251 3.89 2.90 -31.33
C LEU A 251 4.83 3.70 -32.24
N GLN A 252 4.88 5.02 -32.05
CA GLN A 252 5.85 5.89 -32.72
C GLN A 252 7.28 5.50 -32.29
N THR A 253 8.24 5.49 -33.21
CA THR A 253 9.59 4.89 -33.06
C THR A 253 10.34 5.30 -31.80
N HIS A 254 10.28 6.60 -31.46
CA HIS A 254 10.91 7.15 -30.26
C HIS A 254 10.32 6.64 -28.93
N ILE A 255 9.17 5.95 -28.92
CA ILE A 255 8.54 5.40 -27.72
C ILE A 255 9.19 4.05 -27.34
N PRO A 256 9.33 3.05 -28.23
CA PRO A 256 10.19 1.89 -27.99
C PRO A 256 11.64 2.26 -27.64
N GLU A 257 12.25 3.21 -28.34
CA GLU A 257 13.62 3.68 -28.03
C GLU A 257 13.73 4.24 -26.59
N ALA A 258 12.73 5.00 -26.16
CA ALA A 258 12.61 5.50 -24.79
C ALA A 258 12.42 4.36 -23.77
N MET A 259 11.65 3.32 -24.11
CA MET A 259 11.45 2.14 -23.26
C MET A 259 12.73 1.29 -23.14
N GLU A 260 13.48 1.12 -24.22
CA GLU A 260 14.75 0.39 -24.23
C GLU A 260 15.82 1.07 -23.37
N ARG A 261 15.91 2.42 -23.43
CA ARG A 261 16.78 3.21 -22.52
C ARG A 261 16.42 3.07 -21.04
N CYS A 262 15.20 2.62 -20.72
CA CYS A 262 14.75 2.30 -19.37
C CYS A 262 14.94 0.82 -18.99
N GLY A 263 15.45 -0.02 -19.90
CA GLY A 263 15.70 -1.45 -19.69
C GLY A 263 14.65 -2.39 -20.27
N LEU A 264 13.65 -1.90 -21.02
CA LEU A 264 12.62 -2.72 -21.65
C LEU A 264 12.93 -2.95 -23.14
N LYS A 265 13.45 -4.13 -23.48
CA LYS A 265 13.66 -4.55 -24.86
C LYS A 265 12.42 -5.22 -25.43
N LYS A 266 12.06 -4.87 -26.66
CA LYS A 266 11.00 -5.56 -27.42
C LYS A 266 11.58 -6.84 -28.02
N VAL A 267 11.02 -8.00 -27.66
CA VAL A 267 11.39 -9.28 -28.28
C VAL A 267 10.95 -9.26 -29.76
N SER A 268 11.90 -9.43 -30.68
CA SER A 268 11.64 -9.42 -32.12
C SER A 268 11.43 -10.84 -32.67
N THR A 269 10.17 -11.23 -32.89
CA THR A 269 9.85 -12.43 -33.67
C THR A 269 10.00 -12.14 -35.17
N ALA A 270 11.22 -12.28 -35.68
CA ALA A 270 11.49 -12.26 -37.11
C ALA A 270 11.59 -13.69 -37.65
N THR A 271 10.69 -14.10 -38.54
CA THR A 271 10.84 -15.35 -39.28
C THR A 271 10.40 -15.18 -40.73
N SER A 272 11.39 -15.12 -41.62
CA SER A 272 11.18 -15.18 -43.06
C SER A 272 10.56 -16.53 -43.43
N HIS A 273 9.45 -16.54 -44.18
CA HIS A 273 8.87 -17.76 -44.75
C HIS A 273 9.09 -17.78 -46.26
N ARG A 274 10.09 -18.56 -46.71
CA ARG A 274 10.10 -19.10 -48.08
C ARG A 274 9.26 -20.39 -48.10
N ARG A 275 8.46 -20.50 -49.16
CA ARG A 275 7.38 -21.49 -49.33
C ARG A 275 7.92 -22.82 -49.87
N ALA A 276 7.58 -23.94 -49.22
CA ALA A 276 7.79 -25.30 -49.73
C ALA A 276 6.47 -26.10 -49.70
N LYS A 277 6.33 -27.09 -50.58
CA LYS A 277 5.08 -27.84 -50.83
C LYS A 277 4.89 -29.04 -49.87
N PRO A 278 3.65 -29.52 -49.66
CA PRO A 278 3.35 -30.60 -48.73
C PRO A 278 3.52 -32.00 -49.36
N THR A 279 3.78 -33.00 -48.51
CA THR A 279 3.68 -34.43 -48.80
C THR A 279 2.79 -35.13 -47.76
N HIS A 280 2.13 -36.22 -48.17
CA HIS A 280 0.97 -36.82 -47.50
C HIS A 280 1.31 -38.09 -46.66
N GLN A 281 0.30 -38.51 -45.87
CA GLN A 281 0.17 -39.79 -45.12
C GLN A 281 0.88 -39.83 -43.74
N LYS A 282 0.31 -40.44 -42.69
CA LYS A 282 -0.94 -41.26 -42.57
C LYS A 282 -1.50 -41.16 -41.14
N GLN A 283 -2.82 -41.33 -40.99
CA GLN A 283 -3.47 -41.54 -39.68
C GLN A 283 -3.44 -43.02 -39.28
N SER A 284 -3.42 -43.31 -37.99
CA SER A 284 -4.05 -44.50 -37.42
C SER A 284 -4.64 -44.18 -36.03
N ALA A 285 -5.79 -44.76 -35.73
CA ALA A 285 -6.52 -44.57 -34.47
C ALA A 285 -6.25 -45.72 -33.49
N GLY A 286 -6.50 -45.49 -32.20
CA GLY A 286 -6.44 -46.53 -31.16
C GLY A 286 -7.06 -46.05 -29.85
N SER A 287 -8.20 -46.63 -29.47
CA SER A 287 -8.98 -46.32 -28.27
C SER A 287 -8.90 -47.46 -27.25
N MET A 288 -8.83 -47.17 -25.95
CA MET A 288 -9.61 -47.93 -24.95
C MET A 288 -9.73 -47.24 -23.58
N PHE A 289 -10.80 -47.60 -22.85
CA PHE A 289 -11.19 -47.13 -21.52
C PHE A 289 -10.51 -47.89 -20.37
N PHE A 290 -10.58 -47.36 -19.14
CA PHE A 290 -10.91 -48.16 -17.95
C PHE A 290 -11.65 -47.33 -16.87
N ILE A 291 -12.53 -48.00 -16.12
CA ILE A 291 -13.36 -47.46 -15.02
C ILE A 291 -12.99 -48.18 -13.72
N LYS A 292 -13.16 -47.53 -12.54
CA LYS A 292 -13.42 -48.24 -11.28
C LYS A 292 -14.29 -47.46 -10.28
N GLN A 293 -15.35 -48.14 -9.82
CA GLN A 293 -16.13 -47.91 -8.58
C GLN A 293 -15.34 -48.34 -7.32
N GLN A 294 -15.79 -48.28 -6.05
CA GLN A 294 -16.77 -47.50 -5.23
C GLN A 294 -17.06 -48.36 -3.97
N GLN A 295 -17.17 -47.78 -2.76
CA GLN A 295 -18.02 -48.19 -1.57
C GLN A 295 -17.48 -47.54 -0.27
N SER A 296 -18.26 -46.69 0.44
CA SER A 296 -19.22 -46.99 1.54
C SER A 296 -18.54 -47.11 2.93
N ALA A 297 -19.05 -46.60 4.07
CA ALA A 297 -20.32 -45.92 4.36
C ALA A 297 -20.21 -45.06 5.66
N SER A 298 -21.31 -44.37 6.01
CA SER A 298 -21.61 -43.66 7.28
C SER A 298 -21.19 -42.19 7.45
N CYS A 299 -22.20 -41.32 7.32
CA CYS A 299 -22.43 -40.02 7.97
C CYS A 299 -21.42 -38.87 7.79
N THR A 300 -21.95 -37.69 7.41
CA THR A 300 -21.25 -36.40 7.31
C THR A 300 -20.07 -36.37 6.32
N GLN A 301 -20.38 -36.33 5.02
CA GLN A 301 -19.40 -35.99 4.00
C GLN A 301 -20.00 -35.05 2.95
N LEU A 302 -19.77 -33.75 3.13
CA LEU A 302 -20.01 -32.73 2.12
C LEU A 302 -18.73 -32.61 1.29
N LEU A 303 -18.73 -33.24 0.11
CA LEU A 303 -17.51 -33.48 -0.65
C LEU A 303 -17.21 -32.26 -1.55
N ILE A 304 -16.52 -31.27 -0.98
CA ILE A 304 -16.08 -30.06 -1.69
C ILE A 304 -14.79 -30.37 -2.45
N THR A 305 -14.93 -30.72 -3.74
CA THR A 305 -13.77 -31.00 -4.60
C THR A 305 -13.22 -29.68 -5.15
N HIS A 306 -12.16 -29.14 -4.51
CA HIS A 306 -11.50 -27.93 -4.99
C HIS A 306 -10.49 -28.25 -6.12
N GLN A 307 -10.90 -28.05 -7.38
CA GLN A 307 -9.97 -28.11 -8.52
C GLN A 307 -9.37 -26.73 -8.82
N THR A 308 -8.22 -26.43 -8.21
CA THR A 308 -7.38 -25.32 -8.68
C THR A 308 -6.53 -25.74 -9.87
N ARG A 309 -6.76 -25.11 -11.03
CA ARG A 309 -5.94 -25.30 -12.21
C ARG A 309 -4.88 -24.20 -12.31
N ALA A 310 -3.70 -24.46 -11.76
CA ALA A 310 -2.53 -23.63 -12.03
C ALA A 310 -1.86 -24.13 -13.32
N ILE A 311 -2.08 -23.44 -14.45
CA ILE A 311 -1.27 -23.67 -15.64
C ILE A 311 0.06 -22.91 -15.46
N MET A 312 1.09 -23.63 -15.03
CA MET A 312 2.49 -23.25 -15.19
C MET A 312 3.17 -24.35 -16.01
N ASP A 313 3.75 -23.97 -17.14
CA ASP A 313 4.47 -24.87 -18.04
C ASP A 313 5.94 -24.43 -18.02
N THR A 314 6.81 -25.16 -17.31
CA THR A 314 8.28 -25.20 -17.55
C THR A 314 8.98 -26.29 -16.72
N ASP A 315 9.56 -27.24 -17.46
CA ASP A 315 10.75 -28.07 -17.23
C ASP A 315 10.89 -28.99 -15.99
N ALA A 316 10.92 -30.30 -16.28
CA ALA A 316 11.64 -31.33 -15.53
C ALA A 316 12.61 -32.07 -16.47
N LEU A 317 13.87 -32.27 -16.06
CA LEU A 317 14.95 -32.76 -16.93
C LEU A 317 15.89 -33.72 -16.22
N ALA A 318 15.98 -34.97 -16.71
CA ALA A 318 17.10 -35.94 -16.59
C ALA A 318 16.64 -37.34 -17.06
N THR A 319 17.34 -38.15 -17.89
CA THR A 319 18.49 -37.93 -18.80
C THR A 319 18.65 -39.16 -19.74
N VAL A 320 19.57 -39.05 -20.73
CA VAL A 320 20.06 -40.07 -21.71
C VAL A 320 19.20 -40.17 -22.99
N GLU A 321 19.68 -39.92 -24.22
CA GLU A 321 21.01 -39.44 -24.67
C GLU A 321 21.03 -38.74 -26.08
N ALA A 322 22.25 -38.57 -26.61
CA ALA A 322 22.77 -38.17 -27.94
C ALA A 322 21.90 -38.32 -29.21
N ALA A 323 22.05 -37.48 -30.27
CA ALA A 323 22.86 -36.25 -30.47
C ALA A 323 22.46 -35.51 -31.78
N GLY A 324 22.82 -34.23 -31.92
CA GLY A 324 22.98 -33.54 -33.21
C GLY A 324 22.02 -32.34 -33.49
N PRO A 325 22.43 -31.30 -34.24
CA PRO A 325 21.97 -29.93 -33.94
C PRO A 325 21.06 -29.24 -34.99
N GLY A 326 20.09 -28.44 -34.51
CA GLY A 326 19.30 -27.50 -35.32
C GLY A 326 18.32 -26.67 -34.44
N PRO A 327 18.14 -25.35 -34.65
CA PRO A 327 17.50 -24.47 -33.67
C PRO A 327 15.95 -24.46 -33.72
N VAL A 328 15.34 -24.29 -32.54
CA VAL A 328 13.90 -24.42 -32.26
C VAL A 328 13.18 -23.06 -32.32
N LEU A 329 11.92 -23.05 -32.79
CA LEU A 329 11.04 -21.86 -32.78
C LEU A 329 10.72 -21.42 -31.34
N GLY A 330 10.84 -20.11 -31.05
CA GLY A 330 10.36 -19.53 -29.80
C GLY A 330 8.82 -19.49 -29.73
N LYS A 331 8.25 -20.12 -28.69
CA LYS A 331 6.81 -20.02 -28.35
C LYS A 331 6.50 -18.70 -27.61
N VAL A 332 5.25 -18.28 -27.70
CA VAL A 332 4.69 -17.13 -26.97
C VAL A 332 4.21 -17.59 -25.59
N GLU A 333 4.69 -16.94 -24.52
CA GLU A 333 4.17 -17.15 -23.16
C GLU A 333 2.86 -16.38 -22.95
N SER A 334 1.93 -16.96 -22.19
CA SER A 334 0.56 -16.46 -22.02
C SER A 334 0.29 -15.95 -20.61
N ILE A 335 -0.72 -15.09 -20.48
CA ILE A 335 -1.16 -14.56 -19.18
C ILE A 335 -1.70 -15.71 -18.33
N THR A 336 -1.18 -15.88 -17.12
CA THR A 336 -1.68 -16.92 -16.20
C THR A 336 -3.05 -16.55 -15.66
N ASP A 337 -4.09 -17.24 -16.12
CA ASP A 337 -5.41 -17.14 -15.54
C ASP A 337 -5.45 -17.81 -14.16
N ARG A 338 -6.22 -17.20 -13.26
CA ARG A 338 -6.48 -17.69 -11.90
C ARG A 338 -7.97 -17.91 -11.81
N GLU A 339 -8.34 -19.18 -11.77
CA GLU A 339 -9.73 -19.64 -11.68
C GLU A 339 -9.91 -20.56 -10.47
N CYS A 340 -11.10 -20.51 -9.88
CA CYS A 340 -11.57 -21.41 -8.85
C CYS A 340 -12.88 -22.03 -9.36
N ALA A 341 -12.84 -23.33 -9.67
CA ALA A 341 -14.04 -24.12 -9.93
C ALA A 341 -14.49 -24.74 -8.61
N ILE A 342 -15.72 -24.41 -8.18
CA ILE A 342 -16.33 -24.96 -6.98
C ILE A 342 -17.40 -25.95 -7.41
N GLU A 343 -17.23 -27.21 -6.98
CA GLU A 343 -18.21 -28.29 -7.17
C GLU A 343 -18.73 -28.72 -5.79
N ILE A 344 -20.04 -28.63 -5.60
CA ILE A 344 -20.73 -28.92 -4.34
C ILE A 344 -21.70 -30.07 -4.61
N GLU A 345 -21.35 -31.26 -4.14
CA GLU A 345 -22.24 -32.42 -4.15
C GLU A 345 -23.09 -32.45 -2.89
N ASN A 346 -24.42 -32.44 -3.05
CA ASN A 346 -25.35 -32.56 -1.93
C ASN A 346 -25.53 -34.04 -1.57
N GLY A 347 -24.66 -34.56 -0.71
CA GLY A 347 -24.77 -35.91 -0.15
C GLY A 347 -25.84 -36.09 0.92
N CYS A 348 -26.61 -35.05 1.27
CA CYS A 348 -27.69 -35.14 2.25
C CYS A 348 -28.94 -35.79 1.62
N THR A 349 -29.71 -36.53 2.42
CA THR A 349 -30.99 -37.13 1.99
C THR A 349 -32.20 -36.27 2.31
N THR A 350 -32.09 -35.33 3.26
CA THR A 350 -33.19 -34.54 3.82
C THR A 350 -33.17 -33.07 3.38
N TYR A 351 -31.98 -32.50 3.20
CA TYR A 351 -31.80 -31.07 2.95
C TYR A 351 -31.66 -30.75 1.47
N THR A 352 -32.43 -29.78 1.01
CA THR A 352 -32.27 -29.13 -0.30
C THR A 352 -31.53 -27.81 -0.10
N PHE A 353 -30.42 -27.61 -0.81
CA PHE A 353 -29.71 -26.33 -0.75
C PHE A 353 -30.44 -25.35 -1.66
N ALA A 354 -30.79 -24.16 -1.16
CA ALA A 354 -31.56 -23.16 -1.89
C ALA A 354 -31.00 -21.75 -1.68
N ASN A 355 -31.46 -20.79 -2.48
CA ASN A 355 -31.17 -19.36 -2.33
C ASN A 355 -29.65 -19.04 -2.23
N PRO A 356 -28.84 -19.40 -3.25
CA PRO A 356 -27.41 -19.15 -3.23
C PRO A 356 -27.11 -17.66 -3.10
N ARG A 357 -26.43 -17.29 -2.00
CA ARG A 357 -25.91 -15.94 -1.76
C ARG A 357 -24.39 -15.97 -1.91
N MET A 358 -23.81 -14.85 -2.35
CA MET A 358 -22.36 -14.78 -2.57
C MET A 358 -21.79 -13.42 -2.21
N TYR A 359 -20.62 -13.44 -1.59
CA TYR A 359 -19.80 -12.27 -1.32
C TYR A 359 -18.42 -12.46 -1.95
N ILE A 360 -18.12 -11.69 -2.99
CA ILE A 360 -16.83 -11.73 -3.67
C ILE A 360 -15.97 -10.59 -3.13
N TYR A 361 -14.86 -10.92 -2.47
CA TYR A 361 -13.89 -9.94 -1.98
C TYR A 361 -12.94 -9.49 -3.11
N THR A 362 -12.47 -10.43 -3.94
CA THR A 362 -11.72 -10.13 -5.17
C THR A 362 -12.05 -11.11 -6.30
N GLY A 363 -11.97 -10.63 -7.54
CA GLY A 363 -12.33 -11.41 -8.73
C GLY A 363 -13.80 -11.28 -9.14
N ASN A 364 -14.23 -12.12 -10.05
CA ASN A 364 -15.54 -12.11 -10.69
C ASN A 364 -16.17 -13.51 -10.69
N CYS A 365 -17.50 -13.57 -10.76
CA CYS A 365 -18.19 -14.82 -11.04
C CYS A 365 -18.39 -14.97 -12.54
N ALA A 366 -17.81 -16.02 -13.13
CA ALA A 366 -17.94 -16.35 -14.56
C ALA A 366 -19.13 -17.29 -14.81
N SER A 367 -19.43 -18.19 -13.87
CA SER A 367 -20.64 -19.02 -13.87
C SER A 367 -21.20 -19.08 -12.45
N PRO A 368 -22.43 -18.58 -12.21
CA PRO A 368 -23.04 -18.60 -10.89
C PRO A 368 -23.45 -20.01 -10.49
N LEU A 369 -23.74 -20.17 -9.19
CA LEU A 369 -24.29 -21.40 -8.63
C LEU A 369 -25.73 -21.62 -9.09
N PRO A 370 -26.19 -22.90 -9.20
CA PRO A 370 -27.59 -23.18 -9.45
C PRO A 370 -28.47 -22.68 -8.30
N PRO A 371 -29.71 -22.22 -8.57
CA PRO A 371 -30.61 -21.68 -7.55
C PRO A 371 -31.06 -22.71 -6.51
N THR A 372 -30.90 -24.00 -6.82
CA THR A 372 -31.28 -25.12 -5.96
C THR A 372 -30.38 -26.33 -6.22
N VAL A 373 -29.96 -27.05 -5.17
CA VAL A 373 -29.28 -28.35 -5.26
C VAL A 373 -30.00 -29.36 -4.38
N ALA A 374 -30.77 -30.25 -5.01
CA ALA A 374 -31.54 -31.31 -4.34
C ALA A 374 -30.62 -32.40 -3.74
N PRO A 375 -31.12 -33.21 -2.78
CA PRO A 375 -30.50 -34.46 -2.36
C PRO A 375 -29.96 -35.30 -3.52
N GLY A 376 -28.67 -35.67 -3.46
CA GLY A 376 -27.97 -36.44 -4.50
C GLY A 376 -27.61 -35.68 -5.77
N ALA A 377 -27.83 -34.36 -5.84
CA ALA A 377 -27.46 -33.52 -6.98
C ALA A 377 -26.15 -32.75 -6.74
N THR A 378 -25.55 -32.27 -7.83
CA THR A 378 -24.29 -31.52 -7.79
C THR A 378 -24.46 -30.11 -8.36
N GLY A 379 -24.07 -29.09 -7.61
CA GLY A 379 -23.96 -27.71 -8.08
C GLY A 379 -22.54 -27.35 -8.49
N LYS A 380 -22.39 -26.51 -9.51
CA LYS A 380 -21.09 -26.01 -9.99
C LYS A 380 -21.10 -24.50 -10.12
N ALA A 381 -19.96 -23.87 -9.83
CA ALA A 381 -19.71 -22.47 -10.13
C ALA A 381 -18.25 -22.24 -10.54
N LEU A 382 -18.03 -21.19 -11.31
CA LEU A 382 -16.71 -20.77 -11.79
C LEU A 382 -16.47 -19.32 -11.39
N PHE A 383 -15.35 -19.12 -10.70
CA PHE A 383 -14.87 -17.81 -10.26
C PHE A 383 -13.52 -17.54 -10.89
N THR A 384 -13.30 -16.32 -11.37
CA THR A 384 -12.08 -15.92 -12.08
C THR A 384 -11.51 -14.63 -11.50
N LYS A 385 -10.20 -14.42 -11.58
CA LYS A 385 -9.64 -13.07 -11.29
C LYS A 385 -10.27 -12.03 -12.22
N PHE A 386 -10.27 -10.76 -11.81
CA PHE A 386 -10.60 -9.69 -12.75
C PHE A 386 -9.55 -9.61 -13.86
N GLU A 387 -9.99 -9.53 -15.11
CA GLU A 387 -9.13 -9.32 -16.26
C GLU A 387 -8.16 -8.14 -16.02
N THR A 388 -6.90 -8.32 -16.38
CA THR A 388 -5.80 -7.34 -16.24
C THR A 388 -5.40 -6.93 -14.81
N THR A 389 -5.92 -7.58 -13.76
CA THR A 389 -5.53 -7.32 -12.36
C THR A 389 -4.50 -8.32 -11.83
N THR A 390 -3.70 -7.89 -10.84
CA THR A 390 -2.78 -8.72 -10.05
C THR A 390 -3.41 -9.13 -8.71
N THR A 391 -4.73 -9.34 -8.70
CA THR A 391 -5.48 -9.85 -7.55
C THR A 391 -5.94 -11.27 -7.82
N GLY A 392 -5.99 -12.08 -6.76
CA GLY A 392 -6.55 -13.42 -6.82
C GLY A 392 -8.07 -13.42 -6.94
N CYS A 393 -8.69 -14.59 -6.82
CA CYS A 393 -10.12 -14.71 -6.66
C CYS A 393 -10.46 -15.24 -5.26
N VAL A 394 -11.14 -14.43 -4.46
CA VAL A 394 -11.42 -14.69 -3.05
C VAL A 394 -12.87 -14.33 -2.75
N GLY A 395 -13.61 -15.22 -2.08
CA GLY A 395 -14.99 -14.99 -1.72
C GLY A 395 -15.59 -16.04 -0.80
N VAL A 396 -16.85 -15.83 -0.45
CA VAL A 396 -17.67 -16.76 0.33
C VAL A 396 -18.98 -16.97 -0.42
N VAL A 397 -19.34 -18.24 -0.56
CA VAL A 397 -20.63 -18.74 -1.02
C VAL A 397 -21.46 -19.14 0.19
N LEU A 398 -22.76 -18.90 0.12
CA LEU A 398 -23.75 -19.28 1.12
C LEU A 398 -24.92 -20.00 0.44
N TYR A 399 -25.44 -21.05 1.06
CA TYR A 399 -26.71 -21.68 0.72
C TYR A 399 -27.59 -21.80 1.97
N ASP A 400 -28.89 -21.63 1.79
CA ASP A 400 -29.88 -21.89 2.83
C ASP A 400 -30.23 -23.38 2.79
N LEU A 401 -30.20 -24.06 3.93
CA LEU A 401 -30.56 -25.49 4.04
C LEU A 401 -32.05 -25.61 4.36
N LEU A 402 -32.84 -26.06 3.37
CA LEU A 402 -34.27 -26.32 3.51
C LEU A 402 -34.52 -27.80 3.79
N ASN A 403 -35.15 -28.11 4.92
CA ASN A 403 -35.64 -29.46 5.21
C ASN A 403 -36.95 -29.73 4.44
N GLY A 404 -37.17 -30.94 3.95
CA GLY A 404 -38.26 -31.27 3.02
C GLY A 404 -39.68 -30.93 3.49
N ASP A 405 -39.90 -30.87 4.81
CA ASP A 405 -41.22 -30.60 5.43
C ASP A 405 -41.42 -29.14 5.87
N GLU A 406 -40.37 -28.29 5.87
CA GLU A 406 -40.42 -26.92 6.40
C GLU A 406 -40.12 -25.86 5.33
N LYS A 407 -40.99 -24.83 5.25
CA LYS A 407 -40.84 -23.70 4.31
C LYS A 407 -39.81 -22.65 4.77
N GLN A 408 -38.99 -22.95 5.76
CA GLN A 408 -38.11 -22.00 6.43
C GLN A 408 -36.73 -22.64 6.62
N ALA A 409 -35.67 -21.89 6.33
CA ALA A 409 -34.30 -22.40 6.45
C ALA A 409 -33.91 -22.50 7.93
N THR A 410 -33.44 -23.67 8.34
CA THR A 410 -33.01 -23.94 9.72
C THR A 410 -31.51 -23.70 9.90
N GLU A 411 -30.72 -23.86 8.84
CA GLU A 411 -29.25 -23.79 8.85
C GLU A 411 -28.71 -23.15 7.55
N GLU A 412 -27.48 -22.63 7.58
CA GLU A 412 -26.78 -22.04 6.44
C GLU A 412 -25.46 -22.78 6.16
N LEU A 413 -25.22 -23.16 4.90
CA LEU A 413 -23.95 -23.72 4.43
C LEU A 413 -23.05 -22.61 3.89
N ALA A 414 -21.89 -22.39 4.51
CA ALA A 414 -20.88 -21.44 4.05
C ALA A 414 -19.66 -22.14 3.42
N VAL A 415 -19.27 -21.73 2.22
CA VAL A 415 -18.08 -22.21 1.50
C VAL A 415 -17.18 -21.02 1.16
N MET A 416 -16.07 -20.89 1.86
CA MET A 416 -15.02 -19.90 1.55
C MET A 416 -14.05 -20.47 0.52
N PHE A 417 -13.60 -19.62 -0.41
CA PHE A 417 -12.52 -19.92 -1.34
C PHE A 417 -11.53 -18.75 -1.40
N SER A 418 -10.24 -19.07 -1.54
CA SER A 418 -9.17 -18.09 -1.66
C SER A 418 -8.10 -18.61 -2.62
N VAL A 419 -8.09 -18.10 -3.85
CA VAL A 419 -7.04 -18.42 -4.83
C VAL A 419 -6.19 -17.17 -5.03
N PRO A 420 -5.02 -17.05 -4.36
CA PRO A 420 -4.19 -15.85 -4.44
C PRO A 420 -3.56 -15.68 -5.84
N PHE A 421 -3.13 -14.45 -6.12
CA PHE A 421 -2.38 -14.16 -7.35
C PHE A 421 -0.93 -14.66 -7.26
N ASP A 422 -0.29 -14.34 -6.13
CA ASP A 422 1.12 -14.60 -5.84
C ASP A 422 1.30 -15.72 -4.82
N PHE A 423 1.75 -16.88 -5.30
CA PHE A 423 2.00 -18.07 -4.49
C PHE A 423 3.35 -18.07 -3.76
N ASN A 424 4.21 -17.05 -3.98
CA ASN A 424 5.45 -16.91 -3.20
C ASN A 424 5.18 -16.34 -1.79
N VAL A 425 4.00 -15.74 -1.59
CA VAL A 425 3.62 -15.05 -0.34
C VAL A 425 2.37 -15.66 0.30
N PHE A 426 1.46 -16.24 -0.51
CA PHE A 426 0.18 -16.77 -0.04
C PHE A 426 -0.08 -18.18 -0.58
N GLN A 427 -0.95 -18.94 0.09
CA GLN A 427 -1.40 -20.27 -0.34
C GLN A 427 -2.94 -20.27 -0.47
N ASN A 428 -3.50 -21.34 -1.04
CA ASN A 428 -4.97 -21.53 -1.12
C ASN A 428 -5.56 -21.85 0.26
#